data_AF-A0A011VZV8-F1
#
_entry.id   AF-A0A011VZV8-F1
#
_cell.length_a   1.000
_cell.length_b   1.000
_cell.length_c   1.000
_cell.angle_alpha   90.00
_cell.angle_beta   90.00
_cell.angle_gamma   90.00
#
_symmetry.space_group_name_H-M   'P 1'
#
loop_
_entity.id
_entity.type
_entity.pdbx_description
1 polymer ?
#
loop_
_entity_poly.entity_id
_entity_poly.type
_entity_poly.pdbx_seq_one_letter_code
_entity_poly.pdbx_strand_id
1 'polypeptide(L)'
;MNNTVKKKLFFSMTLDFLETYIPQDSPSLKTVKTYRDGLSIFRRYVSDEKGISMKRFLFEDCTFDFLLDYRNWLLDYKKHTRSTVNNRLAAIHGNSIYY
;
A
#
# COMPACT_ATOMS: atom_id res chain seq x y z
N MET A 1 14.08 13.88 -18.61
CA MET A 1 13.86 12.42 -18.47
C MET A 1 12.75 12.16 -17.45
N ASN A 2 11.69 11.45 -17.88
CA ASN A 2 10.95 10.46 -17.06
C ASN A 2 9.68 10.87 -16.28
N ASN A 3 8.80 11.72 -16.82
CA ASN A 3 7.45 11.87 -16.22
C ASN A 3 6.57 10.62 -16.42
N THR A 4 6.83 9.83 -17.46
CA THR A 4 6.14 8.56 -17.75
C THR A 4 6.51 7.44 -16.78
N VAL A 5 7.77 7.38 -16.31
CA VAL A 5 8.21 6.35 -15.34
C VAL A 5 7.60 6.64 -13.97
N LYS A 6 7.52 7.90 -13.54
CA LYS A 6 6.82 8.28 -12.30
C LYS A 6 5.36 7.82 -12.28
N LYS A 7 4.66 7.90 -13.42
CA LYS A 7 3.27 7.41 -13.56
C LYS A 7 3.12 5.89 -13.49
N LYS A 8 4.22 5.12 -13.60
CA LYS A 8 4.19 3.65 -13.46
C LYS A 8 4.63 3.16 -12.09
N LEU A 9 5.33 3.99 -11.32
CA LEU A 9 5.82 3.64 -9.99
C LEU A 9 4.69 3.62 -8.98
N PHE A 10 4.48 2.46 -8.35
CA PHE A 10 3.42 2.24 -7.38
C PHE A 10 3.51 3.24 -6.24
N PHE A 11 4.64 3.29 -5.53
CA PHE A 11 4.77 4.11 -4.32
C PHE A 11 4.68 5.62 -4.58
N SER A 12 5.12 6.09 -5.74
CA SER A 12 5.00 7.52 -6.09
C SER A 12 3.54 7.90 -6.32
N MET A 13 2.82 7.10 -7.10
CA MET A 13 1.40 7.37 -7.40
C MET A 13 0.50 7.15 -6.19
N THR A 14 0.72 6.09 -5.40
CA THR A 14 -0.06 5.82 -4.19
C THR A 14 0.19 6.89 -3.13
N LEU A 15 1.43 7.39 -2.97
CA LEU A 15 1.72 8.49 -2.05
C LEU A 15 1.06 9.79 -2.52
N ASP A 16 1.21 10.16 -3.80
CA ASP A 16 0.56 11.37 -4.35
C ASP A 16 -0.98 11.32 -4.18
N PHE A 17 -1.59 10.15 -4.38
CA PHE A 17 -3.02 9.92 -4.12
C PHE A 17 -3.38 10.10 -2.63
N LEU A 18 -2.59 9.53 -1.72
CA LEU A 18 -2.82 9.67 -0.27
C LEU A 18 -2.62 11.09 0.24
N GLU A 19 -1.73 11.88 -0.38
CA GLU A 19 -1.44 13.25 0.02
C GLU A 19 -2.38 14.27 -0.62
N THR A 20 -2.89 13.99 -1.82
CA THR A 20 -3.72 14.93 -2.57
C THR A 20 -5.20 14.62 -2.44
N TYR A 21 -5.61 13.36 -2.58
CA TYR A 21 -7.01 12.98 -2.73
C TYR A 21 -7.68 12.63 -1.39
N ILE A 22 -7.04 11.81 -0.55
CA ILE A 22 -7.63 11.42 0.75
C ILE A 22 -7.92 12.60 1.68
N PRO A 23 -7.09 13.65 1.79
CA PRO A 23 -7.41 14.80 2.64
C PRO A 23 -8.62 15.60 2.15
N GLN A 24 -8.97 15.49 0.86
CA GLN A 24 -10.15 16.15 0.28
C GLN A 24 -11.43 15.33 0.52
N ASP A 25 -11.33 14.01 0.49
CA ASP A 25 -12.47 13.08 0.55
C ASP A 25 -12.68 12.41 1.92
N SER A 26 -11.76 12.61 2.87
CA SER A 26 -11.82 11.98 4.19
C SER A 26 -11.91 13.01 5.32
N PRO A 27 -12.97 12.98 6.15
CA PRO A 27 -13.23 14.01 7.15
C PRO A 27 -12.33 13.94 8.39
N SER A 28 -11.39 13.00 8.50
CA SER A 28 -10.52 12.88 9.68
C SER A 28 -9.04 12.65 9.36
N LEU A 29 -8.16 13.40 10.04
CA LEU A 29 -6.70 13.23 10.04
C LEU A 29 -6.28 11.81 10.45
N LYS A 30 -7.13 11.11 11.21
CA LYS A 30 -6.94 9.73 11.65
C LYS A 30 -6.89 8.76 10.46
N THR A 31 -7.74 8.98 9.46
CA THR A 31 -7.81 8.16 8.26
C THR A 31 -6.53 8.31 7.45
N VAL A 32 -6.12 9.55 7.13
CA VAL A 32 -4.85 9.83 6.42
C VAL A 32 -3.66 9.17 7.10
N LYS A 33 -3.57 9.27 8.43
CA LYS A 33 -2.48 8.65 9.22
C LYS A 33 -2.50 7.12 9.09
N THR A 34 -3.67 6.49 9.19
CA THR A 34 -3.82 5.03 9.07
C THR A 34 -3.36 4.53 7.70
N TYR A 35 -3.70 5.24 6.63
CA TYR A 35 -3.24 4.91 5.28
C TYR A 35 -1.72 5.07 5.12
N ARG A 36 -1.12 6.17 5.62
CA ARG A 36 0.34 6.34 5.62
C ARG A 36 1.06 5.23 6.40
N ASP A 37 0.52 4.82 7.54
CA ASP A 37 1.07 3.73 8.34
C ASP A 37 0.97 2.38 7.60
N GLY A 38 -0.14 2.15 6.90
CA GLY A 38 -0.32 1.00 6.01
C GLY A 38 0.73 0.95 4.89
N LEU A 39 0.92 2.07 4.18
CA LEU A 39 1.89 2.17 3.09
C LEU A 39 3.33 2.00 3.59
N SER A 40 3.64 2.49 4.79
CA SER A 40 4.97 2.35 5.41
C SER A 40 5.32 0.89 5.70
N ILE A 41 4.34 0.10 6.13
CA ILE A 41 4.53 -1.34 6.37
C ILE A 41 4.65 -2.11 5.06
N PHE A 42 3.84 -1.76 4.05
CA PHE A 42 3.95 -2.35 2.73
C PHE A 42 5.31 -2.04 2.09
N ARG A 43 5.79 -0.81 2.22
CA ARG A 43 7.14 -0.40 1.80
C ARG A 43 8.23 -1.28 2.41
N ARG A 44 8.17 -1.52 3.73
CA ARG A 44 9.12 -2.39 4.43
C ARG A 44 9.06 -3.83 3.92
N TYR A 45 7.87 -4.35 3.65
CA TYR A 45 7.74 -5.67 3.05
C TYR A 45 8.42 -5.74 1.67
N VAL A 46 8.16 -4.75 0.80
CA VAL A 46 8.76 -4.71 -0.54
C VAL A 46 10.29 -4.59 -0.47
N SER A 47 10.83 -3.74 0.42
CA SER A 47 12.28 -3.52 0.53
C SER A 47 13.01 -4.60 1.31
N ASP A 48 12.55 -4.90 2.52
CA ASP A 48 13.31 -5.65 3.51
C ASP A 48 13.08 -7.16 3.33
N GLU A 49 11.88 -7.57 2.92
CA GLU A 49 11.50 -8.99 2.78
C GLU A 49 11.65 -9.48 1.34
N LYS A 50 11.24 -8.67 0.36
CA LYS A 50 11.33 -9.03 -1.06
C LYS A 50 12.60 -8.49 -1.75
N GLY A 51 13.36 -7.60 -1.11
CA GLY A 51 14.60 -7.05 -1.67
C GLY A 51 14.38 -6.11 -2.86
N ILE A 52 13.15 -5.65 -3.09
CA ILE A 52 12.80 -4.83 -4.26
C ILE A 52 12.97 -3.36 -3.90
N SER A 53 13.72 -2.64 -4.75
CA SER A 53 13.83 -1.19 -4.61
C SER A 53 12.48 -0.53 -4.91
N MET A 54 12.00 0.33 -4.01
CA MET A 54 10.74 1.07 -4.22
C MET A 54 10.76 1.95 -5.48
N LYS A 55 11.95 2.34 -5.97
CA LYS A 55 12.12 3.10 -7.22
C LYS A 55 11.94 2.23 -8.47
N ARG A 56 11.74 0.92 -8.30
CA ARG A 56 11.57 -0.07 -9.36
C ARG A 56 10.26 -0.83 -9.25
N PHE A 57 9.57 -0.77 -8.11
CA PHE A 57 8.29 -1.44 -7.90
C PHE A 57 7.16 -0.71 -8.65
N LEU A 58 6.57 -1.39 -9.63
CA LEU A 58 5.51 -0.90 -10.50
C LEU A 58 4.15 -1.45 -10.04
N PHE A 59 3.06 -0.87 -10.55
CA PHE A 59 1.72 -1.44 -10.33
C PHE A 59 1.57 -2.87 -10.86
N GLU A 60 2.25 -3.18 -11.97
CA GLU A 60 2.26 -4.51 -12.58
C GLU A 60 2.92 -5.56 -11.67
N ASP A 61 3.85 -5.16 -10.80
CA ASP A 61 4.50 -6.04 -9.82
C ASP A 61 3.59 -6.33 -8.62
N CYS A 62 2.58 -5.48 -8.38
CA CYS A 62 1.62 -5.61 -7.30
C CYS A 62 0.47 -6.56 -7.68
N THR A 63 0.82 -7.79 -8.07
CA THR A 63 -0.14 -8.82 -8.48
C THR A 63 -0.95 -9.35 -7.28
N PHE A 64 -2.02 -10.10 -7.58
CA PHE A 64 -2.81 -10.78 -6.56
C PHE A 64 -1.95 -11.71 -5.68
N ASP A 65 -1.06 -12.49 -6.30
CA ASP A 65 -0.15 -13.39 -5.57
C ASP A 65 0.82 -12.61 -4.68
N PHE A 66 1.30 -11.45 -5.13
CA PHE A 66 2.15 -10.58 -4.30
C PHE A 66 1.40 -10.06 -3.07
N LEU A 67 0.12 -9.72 -3.23
CA LEU A 67 -0.74 -9.26 -2.13
C LEU A 67 -1.13 -10.40 -1.19
N LEU A 68 -1.30 -11.61 -1.72
CA LEU A 68 -1.52 -12.82 -0.91
C LEU A 68 -0.29 -13.16 -0.07
N ASP A 69 0.91 -13.08 -0.65
CA ASP A 69 2.16 -13.25 0.08
C ASP A 69 2.34 -12.16 1.16
N TYR A 70 2.01 -10.91 0.84
CA TYR A 70 2.04 -9.81 1.82
C TYR A 70 1.07 -10.06 2.98
N ARG A 71 -0.15 -10.54 2.67
CA ARG A 71 -1.15 -10.93 3.67
C ARG A 71 -0.61 -12.03 4.60
N ASN A 72 -0.01 -13.07 4.04
CA ASN A 72 0.56 -14.17 4.82
C ASN A 72 1.72 -13.68 5.69
N TRP A 73 2.60 -12.82 5.16
CA TRP A 73 3.67 -12.21 5.95
C TRP A 73 3.14 -11.40 7.15
N LEU A 74 2.05 -10.64 6.98
CA LEU A 74 1.43 -9.92 8.09
C LEU A 74 0.86 -10.85 9.18
N LEU A 75 0.27 -11.98 8.78
CA LEU A 75 -0.32 -12.96 9.70
C LEU A 75 0.75 -13.80 10.39
N ASP A 76 1.70 -14.30 9.63
CA ASP A 76 2.61 -15.36 10.07
C ASP A 76 3.89 -14.81 10.66
N TYR A 77 4.39 -13.69 10.15
CA TYR A 77 5.63 -13.07 10.62
C TYR A 77 5.37 -11.88 11.54
N LYS A 78 4.49 -10.95 11.14
CA LYS A 78 4.14 -9.79 12.00
C LYS A 78 3.10 -10.12 13.08
N LYS A 79 2.56 -11.34 13.07
CA LYS A 79 1.57 -11.85 14.03
C LYS A 79 0.38 -10.91 14.23
N HIS A 80 -0.01 -10.19 13.17
CA HIS A 80 -1.17 -9.31 13.22
C HIS A 80 -2.46 -10.13 13.21
N THR A 81 -3.50 -9.62 13.87
CA THR A 81 -4.82 -10.24 13.83
C THR A 81 -5.41 -10.14 12.41
N ARG A 82 -6.27 -11.10 12.04
CA ARG A 82 -6.98 -11.07 10.75
C ARG A 82 -7.71 -9.75 10.49
N SER A 83 -8.29 -9.14 11.53
CA SER A 83 -8.95 -7.83 11.45
C SER A 83 -7.97 -6.72 11.06
N THR A 84 -6.80 -6.67 11.72
CA THR A 84 -5.74 -5.71 11.39
C THR A 84 -5.20 -5.90 9.98
N VAL A 85 -5.05 -7.15 9.52
CA VAL A 85 -4.57 -7.46 8.17
C VAL A 85 -5.58 -7.03 7.10
N ASN A 86 -6.87 -7.30 7.31
CA ASN A 86 -7.92 -6.88 6.38
C ASN A 86 -8.00 -5.35 6.26
N ASN A 87 -7.91 -4.61 7.38
CA ASN A 87 -7.86 -3.16 7.35
C ASN A 87 -6.65 -2.63 6.54
N ARG A 88 -5.50 -3.31 6.63
CA ARG A 88 -4.29 -2.93 5.88
C ARG A 88 -4.39 -3.27 4.40
N LEU A 89 -5.00 -4.40 4.04
CA LEU A 89 -5.24 -4.76 2.64
C LEU A 89 -6.25 -3.81 2.00
N ALA A 90 -7.32 -3.44 2.71
CA ALA A 90 -8.29 -2.46 2.24
C ALA A 90 -7.65 -1.09 1.96
N ALA A 91 -6.68 -0.68 2.80
CA ALA A 91 -5.95 0.55 2.59
C ALA A 91 -5.04 0.53 1.35
N ILE A 92 -4.60 -0.65 0.90
CA ILE A 92 -3.78 -0.83 -0.30
C ILE A 92 -4.66 -0.96 -1.55
N HIS A 93 -5.78 -1.68 -1.45
CA HIS A 93 -6.71 -1.91 -2.55
C HIS A 93 -7.66 -0.73 -2.81
N GLY A 94 -7.79 0.22 -1.88
CA GLY A 94 -8.73 1.33 -2.01
C GLY A 94 -10.18 0.86 -2.06
N ASN A 95 -10.78 0.56 -0.89
CA ASN A 95 -12.23 0.46 -0.68
C ASN A 95 -13.06 -0.25 -1.78
N SER A 96 -12.74 -1.49 -2.14
CA SER A 96 -13.60 -2.32 -3.01
C SER A 96 -14.74 -3.00 -2.22
N ILE A 97 -15.54 -2.22 -1.47
CA ILE A 97 -16.80 -2.72 -0.86
C ILE A 97 -17.96 -1.71 -0.82
N TYR A 98 -17.91 -0.64 -1.63
CA TYR A 98 -19.05 0.25 -1.84
C TYR A 98 -19.42 0.39 -3.32
N TYR A 99 -19.33 -0.68 -4.13
CA TYR A 99 -20.06 -0.84 -5.40
C TYR A 99 -20.20 -2.32 -5.74
#